data_AF-A0AA97HAF3-F1
#
_entry.id   AF-A0AA97HAF3-F1
#
_cell.length_a   1.000
_cell.length_b   1.000
_cell.length_c   1.000
_cell.angle_alpha   90.00
_cell.angle_beta   90.00
_cell.angle_gamma   90.00
#
_symmetry.space_group_name_H-M   'P 1'
#
loop_
_entity.id
_entity.type
_entity.pdbx_description
1 polymer ?
#
loop_
_entity_poly.entity_id
_entity_poly.type
_entity_poly.pdbx_seq_one_letter_code
_entity_poly.pdbx_strand_id
1 'polypeptide(L)'
;MTVLLIGGAHQGKAALAARLYPNLPLVTGLHARVRDELDAGRDPMALLGGLRGCAVTCDEVGCGIVPMDRADETWREAAGRLCCALAAEADAVVRVTAGLPQYIKGERPCI
;
A
#
# COMPACT_ATOMS: atom_id res chain seq x y z
N MET A 1 12.36 -10.12 0.05
CA MET A 1 11.50 -9.60 1.13
C MET A 1 10.59 -8.53 0.56
N THR A 2 9.30 -8.59 0.85
CA THR A 2 8.27 -7.64 0.43
C THR A 2 7.59 -7.08 1.67
N VAL A 3 7.44 -5.76 1.76
CA VAL A 3 6.81 -5.09 2.91
C VAL A 3 5.73 -4.15 2.42
N LEU A 4 4.55 -4.23 3.03
CA LEU A 4 3.45 -3.31 2.77
C LEU A 4 3.26 -2.36 3.96
N LEU A 5 3.34 -1.06 3.70
CA LEU A 5 3.04 -0.01 4.67
C LEU A 5 1.73 0.68 4.27
N ILE A 6 0.72 0.58 5.12
CA ILE A 6 -0.60 1.20 4.95
C ILE A 6 -0.82 2.30 5.99
N GLY A 7 -1.79 3.18 5.76
CA GLY A 7 -2.15 4.27 6.67
C GLY A 7 -2.69 5.47 5.92
N GLY A 8 -3.13 6.51 6.62
CA GLY A 8 -3.66 7.73 5.99
C GLY A 8 -2.61 8.52 5.20
N ALA A 9 -3.09 9.46 4.38
CA ALA A 9 -2.24 10.41 3.66
C ALA A 9 -1.33 11.17 4.64
N HIS A 10 -0.08 11.40 4.21
CA HIS A 10 0.92 12.15 4.99
C HIS A 10 1.27 11.58 6.38
N GLN A 11 0.95 10.32 6.69
CA GLN A 11 1.28 9.71 7.99
C GLN A 11 2.72 9.17 8.12
N GLY A 12 3.63 9.55 7.22
CA GLY A 12 5.07 9.23 7.34
C GLY A 12 5.50 7.85 6.83
N LYS A 13 4.65 7.13 6.08
CA LYS A 13 4.94 5.78 5.56
C LYS A 13 6.25 5.68 4.77
N ALA A 14 6.51 6.60 3.84
CA ALA A 14 7.70 6.56 2.99
C ALA A 14 8.99 6.76 3.80
N ALA A 15 9.01 7.74 4.70
CA ALA A 15 10.13 7.98 5.60
C ALA A 15 10.39 6.79 6.53
N LEU A 16 9.31 6.18 7.04
CA LEU A 16 9.39 4.98 7.87
C LEU A 16 9.91 3.77 7.10
N ALA A 17 9.44 3.57 5.87
CA ALA A 17 9.89 2.50 4.98
C ALA A 17 11.40 2.64 4.69
N ALA A 18 11.86 3.83 4.34
CA ALA A 18 13.29 4.10 4.09
C ALA A 18 14.15 3.84 5.33
N ARG A 19 13.64 4.17 6.53
CA ARG A 19 14.36 3.96 7.79
C ARG A 19 14.45 2.48 8.20
N LEU A 20 13.35 1.74 8.06
CA LEU A 20 13.25 0.37 8.54
C LEU A 20 13.69 -0.68 7.51
N TYR A 21 13.61 -0.35 6.22
CA TYR A 21 13.93 -1.24 5.11
C TYR A 21 14.82 -0.54 4.07
N PRO A 22 15.99 -0.02 4.46
CA PRO A 22 16.83 0.81 3.59
C PRO A 22 17.34 0.08 2.33
N ASN A 23 17.37 -1.25 2.35
CA ASN A 23 17.87 -2.08 1.26
C ASN A 23 16.78 -2.51 0.26
N LEU A 24 15.50 -2.22 0.53
CA LEU A 24 14.42 -2.55 -0.38
C LEU A 24 14.10 -1.35 -1.29
N PRO A 25 13.86 -1.57 -2.60
CA PRO A 25 13.30 -0.54 -3.45
C PRO A 25 12.00 0.01 -2.86
N LEU A 26 11.89 1.33 -2.78
CA LEU A 26 10.72 2.00 -2.24
C LEU A 26 9.73 2.33 -3.36
N VAL A 27 8.53 1.75 -3.29
CA VAL A 27 7.42 2.06 -4.17
C VAL A 27 6.39 2.88 -3.40
N THR A 28 6.13 4.11 -3.86
CA THR A 28 5.20 5.02 -3.19
C THR A 28 3.85 5.13 -3.87
N GLY A 29 2.82 5.36 -3.06
CA GLY A 29 1.50 5.78 -3.54
C GLY A 29 0.78 4.69 -4.35
N LEU A 30 0.73 3.45 -3.86
CA LEU A 30 0.09 2.35 -4.57
C LEU A 30 -1.36 2.66 -5.00
N HIS A 31 -2.15 3.27 -4.11
CA HIS A 31 -3.50 3.74 -4.41
C HIS A 31 -3.56 4.67 -5.64
N ALA A 32 -2.61 5.59 -5.82
CA ALA A 32 -2.56 6.46 -6.98
C ALA A 32 -2.23 5.67 -8.27
N ARG A 33 -1.27 4.75 -8.20
CA ARG A 33 -0.94 3.87 -9.34
C ARG A 33 -2.13 3.01 -9.77
N VAL A 34 -2.93 2.55 -8.81
CA VAL A 34 -4.19 1.83 -9.11
C VAL A 34 -5.16 2.72 -9.88
N ARG A 35 -5.23 4.03 -9.57
CA ARG A 35 -6.02 4.98 -10.34
C ARG A 35 -5.49 5.11 -11.76
N ASP A 36 -4.18 5.30 -11.91
CA ASP A 36 -3.54 5.43 -13.22
C ASP A 36 -3.79 4.21 -14.13
N GLU A 37 -3.78 2.99 -13.56
CA GLU A 37 -4.11 1.77 -14.30
C GLU A 37 -5.58 1.75 -14.75
N LEU A 38 -6.52 2.09 -13.86
CA LEU A 38 -7.95 2.13 -14.19
C LEU A 38 -8.27 3.21 -15.22
N ASP A 39 -7.72 4.41 -15.07
CA ASP A 39 -7.92 5.52 -15.99
C ASP A 39 -7.38 5.20 -17.39
N ALA A 40 -6.36 4.35 -17.47
CA ALA A 40 -5.81 3.84 -18.71
C ALA A 40 -6.48 2.55 -19.22
N GLY A 41 -7.56 2.08 -18.57
CA GLY A 41 -8.31 0.88 -18.95
C GLY A 41 -7.56 -0.43 -18.75
N ARG A 42 -6.55 -0.45 -17.87
CA ARG A 42 -5.75 -1.64 -17.53
C ARG A 42 -6.21 -2.24 -16.20
N ASP A 43 -5.85 -3.51 -15.98
CA ASP A 43 -6.12 -4.19 -14.71
C ASP A 43 -5.04 -3.83 -13.67
N PRO A 44 -5.41 -3.15 -12.55
CA PRO A 44 -4.46 -2.82 -11.50
C PRO A 44 -3.84 -4.05 -10.83
N MET A 45 -4.49 -5.22 -10.90
CA MET A 45 -3.94 -6.43 -10.32
C MET A 45 -2.64 -6.87 -11.02
N ALA A 46 -2.44 -6.48 -12.29
CA ALA A 46 -1.20 -6.74 -13.02
C ALA A 46 0.03 -6.10 -12.35
N LEU A 47 -0.15 -5.06 -11.53
CA LEU A 47 0.94 -4.42 -10.77
C LEU A 47 1.60 -5.36 -9.76
N LEU A 48 0.87 -6.35 -9.22
CA LEU A 48 1.31 -7.17 -8.09
C LEU A 48 2.69 -7.80 -8.31
N GLY A 49 2.95 -8.31 -9.52
CA GLY A 49 4.22 -8.95 -9.85
C GLY A 49 5.42 -8.03 -9.66
N GLY A 50 5.29 -6.75 -10.02
CA GLY A 50 6.34 -5.74 -9.90
C GLY A 50 6.53 -5.18 -8.50
N LEU A 51 5.62 -5.49 -7.56
CA LEU A 51 5.70 -5.03 -6.16
C LEU A 51 6.45 -6.01 -5.25
N ARG A 52 6.69 -7.24 -5.73
CA ARG A 52 7.47 -8.23 -5.00
C ARG A 52 8.91 -7.74 -4.82
N GLY A 53 9.47 -7.99 -3.63
CA GLY A 53 10.83 -7.54 -3.30
C GLY A 53 10.94 -6.06 -2.93
N CYS A 54 9.83 -5.33 -2.80
CA CYS A 54 9.82 -3.90 -2.53
C CYS A 54 9.25 -3.57 -1.13
N ALA A 55 9.61 -2.39 -0.62
CA ALA A 55 8.85 -1.71 0.41
C ALA A 55 7.80 -0.83 -0.27
N VAL A 56 6.52 -1.16 -0.11
CA VAL A 56 5.40 -0.54 -0.82
C VAL A 56 4.57 0.27 0.16
N THR A 57 4.27 1.52 -0.19
CA THR A 57 3.38 2.37 0.62
C THR A 57 2.04 2.58 -0.08
N CYS A 58 0.95 2.46 0.66
CA CYS A 58 -0.40 2.73 0.19
C CYS A 58 -1.16 3.60 1.17
N ASP A 59 -2.02 4.49 0.66
CA ASP A 59 -2.96 5.22 1.49
C ASP A 59 -4.19 4.35 1.70
N GLU A 60 -4.70 4.30 2.94
CA GLU A 60 -5.97 3.63 3.23
C GLU A 60 -7.12 4.52 2.76
N VAL A 61 -7.73 4.15 1.64
CA VAL A 61 -8.85 4.90 1.00
C VAL A 61 -10.22 4.28 1.29
N GLY A 62 -10.25 3.15 2.00
CA GLY A 62 -11.46 2.38 2.28
C GLY A 62 -12.19 2.72 3.59
N CYS A 63 -11.60 3.56 4.46
CA CYS A 63 -12.13 3.83 5.81
C CYS A 63 -13.11 5.00 5.89
N GLY A 64 -13.49 5.59 4.75
CA GLY A 64 -14.43 6.70 4.66
C GLY A 64 -15.81 6.29 4.16
N ILE A 65 -16.62 7.30 3.82
CA ILE A 65 -17.93 7.12 3.16
C ILE A 65 -17.74 6.55 1.75
N VAL A 66 -18.73 5.79 1.27
CA VAL A 66 -18.75 5.31 -0.12
C VAL A 66 -18.86 6.52 -1.06
N PRO A 67 -17.95 6.65 -2.05
CA PRO A 67 -18.03 7.74 -3.02
C PRO A 67 -19.35 7.72 -3.80
N MET A 68 -19.85 8.91 -4.19
CA MET A 68 -21.02 9.00 -5.07
C MET A 68 -20.68 8.65 -6.52
N ASP A 69 -19.43 8.90 -6.94
CA ASP A 69 -18.94 8.56 -8.26
C ASP A 69 -18.57 7.07 -8.32
N ARG A 70 -19.08 6.37 -9.33
CA ARG A 70 -18.79 4.95 -9.60
C ARG A 70 -17.32 4.71 -9.91
N ALA A 71 -16.63 5.65 -10.55
CA ALA A 71 -15.21 5.54 -10.84
C ALA A 71 -14.41 5.53 -9.53
N ASP A 72 -14.74 6.40 -8.58
CA ASP A 72 -14.09 6.46 -7.28
C ASP A 72 -14.42 5.24 -6.41
N GLU A 73 -15.65 4.74 -6.45
CA GLU A 73 -16.04 3.48 -5.82
C GLU A 73 -15.19 2.31 -6.37
N THR A 74 -15.11 2.19 -7.70
CA THR A 74 -14.35 1.14 -8.39
C THR A 74 -12.87 1.20 -8.04
N TRP A 75 -12.30 2.41 -8.05
CA TRP A 75 -10.91 2.64 -7.66
C TRP A 75 -10.65 2.26 -6.21
N ARG A 76 -11.51 2.67 -5.28
CA ARG A 76 -11.39 2.34 -3.86
C ARG A 76 -11.36 0.83 -3.65
N GLU A 77 -12.28 0.11 -4.32
CA GLU A 77 -12.32 -1.34 -4.23
C GLU A 77 -11.11 -2.02 -4.86
N ALA A 78 -10.68 -1.57 -6.04
CA ALA A 78 -9.50 -2.12 -6.72
C ALA A 78 -8.23 -1.92 -5.88
N ALA A 79 -8.06 -0.75 -5.27
CA ALA A 79 -6.95 -0.46 -4.38
C ALA A 79 -6.97 -1.38 -3.15
N GLY A 80 -8.15 -1.61 -2.56
CA GLY A 80 -8.35 -2.56 -1.48
C GLY A 80 -7.97 -3.99 -1.87
N ARG A 81 -8.48 -4.48 -3.01
CA ARG A 81 -8.21 -5.84 -3.53
C ARG A 81 -6.72 -6.07 -3.77
N LEU A 82 -6.03 -5.12 -4.42
CA LEU A 82 -4.59 -5.21 -4.65
C LEU A 82 -3.80 -5.18 -3.32
N CYS A 83 -4.19 -4.32 -2.37
CA CYS A 83 -3.58 -4.31 -1.04
C CYS A 83 -3.77 -5.64 -0.31
N CYS A 84 -4.94 -6.27 -0.38
CA CYS A 84 -5.17 -7.60 0.20
C CYS A 84 -4.30 -8.67 -0.46
N ALA A 85 -4.20 -8.67 -1.79
CA ALA A 85 -3.34 -9.60 -2.52
C ALA A 85 -1.86 -9.44 -2.13
N LEU A 86 -1.37 -8.19 -2.09
CA LEU A 86 -0.01 -7.90 -1.66
C LEU A 86 0.23 -8.25 -0.19
N ALA A 87 -0.71 -7.96 0.71
CA ALA A 87 -0.61 -8.32 2.13
C ALA A 87 -0.53 -9.83 2.36
N ALA A 88 -1.23 -10.62 1.53
CA ALA A 88 -1.17 -12.09 1.59
C ALA A 88 0.25 -12.59 1.29
N GLU A 89 0.93 -12.01 0.31
CA GLU A 89 2.30 -12.38 -0.10
C GLU A 89 3.41 -11.65 0.66
N ALA A 90 3.12 -10.54 1.35
CA ALA A 90 4.12 -9.73 2.03
C ALA A 90 4.71 -10.42 3.26
N ASP A 91 6.00 -10.24 3.51
CA ASP A 91 6.66 -10.74 4.72
C ASP A 91 6.22 -9.93 5.96
N ALA A 92 5.97 -8.62 5.77
CA ALA A 92 5.46 -7.75 6.82
C ALA A 92 4.39 -6.79 6.29
N VAL A 93 3.39 -6.51 7.15
CA VAL A 93 2.34 -5.52 6.91
C VAL A 93 2.32 -4.57 8.10
N VAL A 94 2.54 -3.29 7.83
CA VAL A 94 2.66 -2.24 8.86
C VAL A 94 1.61 -1.18 8.60
N ARG A 95 0.72 -0.95 9.57
CA ARG A 95 -0.11 0.26 9.59
C ARG A 95 0.69 1.37 10.24
N VAL A 96 0.69 2.55 9.64
CA VAL A 96 1.34 3.75 10.18
C VAL A 96 0.26 4.75 10.52
N THR A 97 0.21 5.19 11.77
CA THR A 97 -0.72 6.23 12.26
C THR A 97 0.06 7.31 12.96
N ALA A 98 -0.05 8.57 12.51
CA ALA A 98 0.72 9.70 13.06
C ALA A 98 2.24 9.41 13.15
N GLY A 99 2.79 8.70 12.15
CA GLY A 99 4.20 8.29 12.13
C GLY A 99 4.55 7.05 12.97
N LEU A 100 3.60 6.50 13.71
CA LEU A 100 3.82 5.34 14.59
C LEU A 100 3.51 4.03 13.86
N PRO A 101 4.45 3.06 13.81
CA PRO A 101 4.20 1.75 13.23
C PRO A 101 3.40 0.83 14.16
N GLN A 102 2.42 0.16 13.59
CA GLN A 102 1.74 -1.01 14.12
C GLN A 102 1.93 -2.17 13.15
N TYR A 103 2.59 -3.24 13.59
CA TYR A 103 2.77 -4.44 12.79
C TYR A 103 1.50 -5.29 12.86
N ILE A 104 0.87 -5.53 11.71
CA ILE A 104 -0.30 -6.39 11.55
C ILE A 104 0.14 -7.82 11.18
N LYS A 105 1.22 -7.93 10.39
CA LYS A 105 1.86 -9.18 9.98
C LYS A 105 3.37 -9.02 10.02
N GLY A 106 4.09 -10.09 10.36
CA GLY A 106 5.55 -10.11 10.44
C GLY A 106 6.08 -9.48 11.73
N GLU A 107 7.38 -9.62 11.94
CA GLU A 107 8.06 -9.09 13.12
C GLU A 107 8.63 -7.70 12.88
N ARG A 108 8.72 -6.91 13.95
CA ARG A 108 9.39 -5.62 13.92
C ARG A 108 10.89 -5.85 13.74
N PRO A 109 11.56 -5.19 12.77
CA PRO A 109 13.01 -5.24 12.67
C PRO A 109 13.64 -4.74 13.97
N CYS A 110 14.55 -5.54 14.53
CA CYS A 110 15.45 -5.12 15.58
C CYS A 110 16.48 -4.16 14.94
N ILE A 111 16.19 -2.86 15.03
CA ILE A 111 17.09 -1.76 14.62
C ILE A 111 17.89 -1.24 15.80
#